data_AF-A0A6B2L9Y0-F1
#
_entry.id   AF-A0A6B2L9Y0-F1
#
_cell.length_a   1.000
_cell.length_b   1.000
_cell.length_c   1.000
_cell.angle_alpha   90.00
_cell.angle_beta   90.00
_cell.angle_gamma   90.00
#
_symmetry.space_group_name_H-M   'P 1'
#
loop_
_entity.id
_entity.type
_entity.pdbx_description
1 polymer ?
#
loop_
_entity_poly.entity_id
_entity_poly.type
_entity_poly.pdbx_seq_one_letter_code
_entity_poly.pdbx_strand_id
1 'polypeptide(L)'
;MEIIKEFAVFSTEPLVEFESDDFEYYYWDKPSKVKNDEIFLSRNEEQEDDERVKVALSHGLAQSIKLSVFEDEIDDLIEETKQYPNELATDGKISLTRRDIFKKMGQLWLQKNEVNLHSDILDTPEFFFENPSLLPLNEAIIEYLDVKQRLEVLNSRLDVVGDMFNILNEEVHSQHETRLEWIVIALFVVQVVLQLVHLVFTTYTNFWRKV
;
A
#
# COMPACT_ATOMS: atom_id res chain seq x y z
N MET A 1 5.89 23.65 18.14
CA MET A 1 5.36 22.43 18.79
C MET A 1 4.18 22.66 19.75
N GLU A 2 4.10 23.77 20.49
CA GLU A 2 3.02 23.98 21.48
C GLU A 2 1.62 24.07 20.84
N ILE A 3 1.52 24.75 19.68
CA ILE A 3 0.29 24.90 18.89
C ILE A 3 -0.24 23.55 18.39
N ILE A 4 0.63 22.64 17.93
CA ILE A 4 0.22 21.31 17.41
C ILE A 4 -0.47 20.49 18.51
N LYS A 5 -0.05 20.64 19.77
CA LYS A 5 -0.69 19.95 20.92
C LYS A 5 -2.10 20.46 21.20
N GLU A 6 -2.41 21.72 20.90
CA GLU A 6 -3.77 22.26 21.04
C GLU A 6 -4.72 21.66 20.00
N PHE A 7 -4.22 21.39 18.79
CA PHE A 7 -5.00 20.77 17.72
C PHE A 7 -5.08 19.24 17.81
N ALA A 8 -4.28 18.60 18.66
CA ALA A 8 -4.29 17.15 18.86
C ALA A 8 -5.67 16.60 19.29
N VAL A 9 -6.50 17.43 19.94
CA VAL A 9 -7.87 17.07 20.35
C VAL A 9 -8.79 16.78 19.15
N PHE A 10 -8.45 17.31 17.97
CA PHE A 10 -9.21 17.11 16.73
C PHE A 10 -8.63 15.99 15.86
N SER A 11 -7.53 15.35 16.28
CA SER A 11 -6.91 14.26 15.54
C SER A 11 -7.62 12.94 15.80
N THR A 12 -8.01 12.27 14.73
CA THR A 12 -8.37 10.84 14.73
C THR A 12 -7.12 10.04 14.41
N GLU A 13 -6.67 9.19 15.32
CA GLU A 13 -5.48 8.33 15.18
C GLU A 13 -4.18 9.13 14.95
N PRO A 14 -3.69 9.84 15.98
CA PRO A 14 -2.44 10.61 15.88
C PRO A 14 -1.24 9.69 15.68
N LEU A 15 -0.31 10.13 14.83
CA LEU A 15 0.97 9.46 14.60
C LEU A 15 1.79 9.38 15.89
N VAL A 16 2.58 8.31 16.00
CA VAL A 16 3.49 8.08 17.14
C VAL A 16 4.69 9.04 17.09
N GLU A 17 5.16 9.34 15.88
CA GLU A 17 6.24 10.29 15.61
C GLU A 17 5.72 11.40 14.70
N PHE A 18 6.18 12.63 14.89
CA PHE A 18 5.73 13.78 14.11
C PHE A 18 6.59 13.94 12.86
N GLU A 19 5.96 13.87 11.70
CA GLU A 19 6.56 14.32 10.45
C GLU A 19 6.54 15.86 10.36
N SER A 20 7.69 16.45 10.05
CA SER A 20 7.85 17.91 9.96
C SER A 20 8.84 18.31 8.88
N ASP A 21 8.53 19.40 8.19
CA ASP A 21 9.37 20.03 7.17
C ASP A 21 9.45 21.54 7.47
N ASP A 22 10.64 22.11 7.36
CA ASP A 22 10.96 23.47 7.82
C ASP A 22 11.39 24.34 6.64
N PHE A 23 10.68 25.44 6.42
CA PHE A 23 10.99 26.42 5.37
C PHE A 23 11.30 27.79 5.96
N GLU A 24 12.34 28.44 5.43
CA GLU A 24 12.55 29.86 5.66
C GLU A 24 11.62 30.69 4.78
N TYR A 25 11.14 31.82 5.29
CA TYR A 25 10.27 32.71 4.51
C TYR A 25 10.66 34.18 4.62
N TYR A 26 10.46 34.91 3.52
CA TYR A 26 10.87 36.31 3.37
C TYR A 26 9.79 37.13 2.67
N TYR A 27 9.55 38.35 3.14
CA TYR A 27 8.65 39.29 2.47
C TYR A 27 9.39 40.11 1.41
N TRP A 28 8.78 40.28 0.24
CA TRP A 28 9.37 41.04 -0.88
C TRP A 28 8.31 41.71 -1.78
N ASP A 29 8.75 42.56 -2.71
CA ASP A 29 7.87 43.42 -3.53
C ASP A 29 7.43 42.77 -4.86
N LYS A 30 7.53 41.44 -4.97
CA LYS A 30 7.21 40.67 -6.18
C LYS A 30 6.16 39.59 -5.86
N PRO A 31 5.49 39.00 -6.87
CA PRO A 31 4.55 37.90 -6.64
C PRO A 31 5.17 36.77 -5.83
N SER A 32 4.37 36.14 -4.96
CA SER A 32 4.84 35.05 -4.12
C SER A 32 5.39 33.90 -4.96
N LYS A 33 6.46 33.26 -4.47
CA LYS A 33 7.09 32.12 -5.15
C LYS A 33 7.88 31.28 -4.15
N VAL A 34 8.18 30.05 -4.53
CA VAL A 34 9.12 29.19 -3.79
C VAL A 34 10.34 28.93 -4.64
N LYS A 35 11.54 29.07 -4.05
CA LYS A 35 12.81 28.83 -4.74
C LYS A 35 13.94 28.63 -3.73
N ASN A 36 14.80 27.64 -3.95
CA ASN A 36 15.99 27.37 -3.13
C ASN A 36 15.66 27.17 -1.63
N ASP A 37 14.59 26.45 -1.33
CA ASP A 37 14.06 26.20 0.03
C ASP A 37 13.63 27.45 0.79
N GLU A 38 13.49 28.57 0.08
CA GLU A 38 13.00 29.83 0.60
C GLU A 38 11.63 30.15 0.00
N ILE A 39 10.68 30.50 0.87
CA ILE A 39 9.35 30.97 0.51
C ILE A 39 9.36 32.50 0.46
N PHE A 40 9.13 33.07 -0.72
CA PHE A 40 9.00 34.50 -0.88
C PHE A 40 7.53 34.90 -0.89
N LEU A 41 7.11 35.73 0.05
CA LEU A 41 5.75 36.24 0.19
C LEU A 41 5.65 37.68 -0.32
N SER A 42 4.71 37.94 -1.22
CA SER A 42 4.44 39.29 -1.72
C SER A 42 3.91 40.21 -0.62
N ARG A 43 4.42 41.44 -0.54
CA ARG A 43 3.97 42.47 0.42
C ARG A 43 2.84 43.37 -0.15
N ASN A 44 2.00 42.87 -1.04
CA ASN A 44 0.92 43.70 -1.58
C ASN A 44 -0.09 44.05 -0.46
N GLU A 45 -0.56 45.31 -0.47
CA GLU A 45 -0.98 46.10 0.69
C GLU A 45 -2.28 45.66 1.42
N GLU A 46 -2.93 44.57 1.01
CA GLU A 46 -4.17 44.07 1.64
C GLU A 46 -3.88 42.83 2.50
N GLN A 47 -4.21 42.92 3.79
CA GLN A 47 -3.92 41.89 4.80
C GLN A 47 -4.64 40.55 4.51
N GLU A 48 -5.82 40.58 3.88
CA GLU A 48 -6.58 39.39 3.50
C GLU A 48 -5.91 38.58 2.37
N ASP A 49 -5.13 39.22 1.50
CA ASP A 49 -4.39 38.53 0.43
C ASP A 49 -3.18 37.74 0.99
N ASP A 50 -2.52 38.24 2.05
CA ASP A 50 -1.38 37.55 2.69
C ASP A 50 -1.81 36.24 3.38
N GLU A 51 -2.96 36.25 4.06
CA GLU A 51 -3.49 35.04 4.72
C GLU A 51 -3.89 33.97 3.70
N ARG A 52 -4.55 34.35 2.60
CA ARG A 52 -4.95 33.43 1.54
C ARG A 52 -3.74 32.82 0.82
N VAL A 53 -2.69 33.61 0.59
CA VAL A 53 -1.40 33.11 0.05
C VAL A 53 -0.78 32.06 0.98
N LYS A 54 -0.77 32.32 2.29
CA LYS A 54 -0.25 31.37 3.29
C LYS A 54 -1.06 30.08 3.31
N VAL A 55 -2.39 30.15 3.20
CA VAL A 55 -3.26 28.97 3.09
C VAL A 55 -2.92 28.16 1.85
N ALA A 56 -2.77 28.80 0.69
CA ALA A 56 -2.40 28.11 -0.55
C ALA A 56 -1.05 27.39 -0.46
N LEU A 57 -0.04 28.03 0.15
CA LEU A 57 1.28 27.40 0.37
C LEU A 57 1.20 26.26 1.40
N SER A 58 0.48 26.49 2.50
CA SER A 58 0.31 25.48 3.56
C SER A 58 -0.39 24.23 3.05
N HIS A 59 -1.31 24.38 2.09
CA HIS A 59 -1.98 23.25 1.45
C HIS A 59 -1.00 22.32 0.72
N GLY A 60 -0.13 22.87 -0.14
CA GLY A 60 0.90 22.07 -0.82
C GLY A 60 1.92 21.44 0.14
N LEU A 61 2.32 22.18 1.19
CA LEU A 61 3.19 21.66 2.25
C LEU A 61 2.54 20.51 3.02
N ALA A 62 1.27 20.65 3.39
CA ALA A 62 0.52 19.60 4.09
C ALA A 62 0.39 18.33 3.23
N GLN A 63 0.23 18.47 1.91
CA GLN A 63 0.24 17.33 0.98
C GLN A 63 1.59 16.60 0.99
N SER A 64 2.71 17.33 0.98
CA SER A 64 4.06 16.75 1.06
C SER A 64 4.30 16.00 2.38
N ILE A 65 3.92 16.59 3.52
CA ILE A 65 4.04 15.94 4.83
C ILE A 65 3.21 14.66 4.88
N LYS A 66 1.96 14.73 4.42
CA LYS A 66 1.08 13.57 4.39
C LYS A 66 1.62 12.45 3.50
N LEU A 67 2.22 12.80 2.36
CA LEU A 67 2.87 11.82 1.50
C LEU A 67 4.04 11.13 2.20
N SER A 68 4.83 11.87 2.99
CA SER A 68 5.96 11.34 3.74
C SER A 68 5.50 10.28 4.76
N VAL A 69 4.39 10.51 5.45
CA VAL A 69 3.77 9.51 6.35
C VAL A 69 3.44 8.20 5.62
N PHE A 70 2.86 8.29 4.43
CA PHE A 70 2.56 7.08 3.64
C PHE A 70 3.82 6.39 3.11
N GLU A 71 4.86 7.15 2.79
CA GLU A 71 6.17 6.59 2.41
C GLU A 71 6.75 5.74 3.55
N ASP A 72 6.70 6.24 4.80
CA ASP A 72 7.17 5.50 5.97
C ASP A 72 6.35 4.23 6.24
N GLU A 73 5.01 4.33 6.19
CA GLU A 73 4.14 3.16 6.38
C GLU A 73 4.39 2.04 5.36
N ILE A 74 4.71 2.42 4.12
CA ILE A 74 5.02 1.46 3.04
C ILE A 74 6.41 0.88 3.22
N ASP A 75 7.39 1.68 3.63
CA ASP A 75 8.74 1.20 3.92
C ASP A 75 8.72 0.21 5.10
N ASP A 76 7.91 0.45 6.13
CA ASP A 76 7.66 -0.48 7.24
C ASP A 76 7.01 -1.80 6.75
N LEU A 77 6.03 -1.71 5.85
CA LEU A 77 5.39 -2.89 5.27
C LEU A 77 6.37 -3.73 4.44
N ILE A 78 7.22 -3.07 3.64
CA ILE A 78 8.26 -3.74 2.85
C ILE A 78 9.23 -4.45 3.79
N GLU A 79 9.66 -3.79 4.86
CA GLU A 79 10.56 -4.35 5.86
C GLU A 79 9.94 -5.57 6.58
N GLU A 80 8.65 -5.51 6.93
CA GLU A 80 7.93 -6.63 7.56
C GLU A 80 7.80 -7.85 6.62
N THR A 81 7.75 -7.62 5.31
CA THR A 81 7.42 -8.63 4.31
C THR A 81 8.61 -9.18 3.52
N LYS A 82 9.78 -8.53 3.61
CA LYS A 82 11.00 -8.90 2.85
C LYS A 82 11.52 -10.33 3.06
N GLN A 83 11.14 -10.97 4.17
CA GLN A 83 11.59 -12.34 4.48
C GLN A 83 10.91 -13.39 3.59
N TYR A 84 9.65 -13.16 3.19
CA TYR A 84 8.86 -14.20 2.50
C TYR A 84 9.38 -14.54 1.09
N PRO A 85 9.83 -13.58 0.26
CA PRO A 85 10.50 -13.91 -1.01
C PRO A 85 11.77 -14.74 -0.80
N ASN A 86 12.53 -14.45 0.25
CA ASN A 86 13.76 -15.19 0.56
C ASN A 86 13.44 -16.63 0.98
N GLU A 87 12.46 -16.84 1.87
CA GLU A 87 11.98 -18.19 2.22
C GLU A 87 11.55 -18.98 0.99
N LEU A 88 10.79 -18.34 0.09
CA LEU A 88 10.36 -18.97 -1.15
C LEU A 88 11.55 -19.36 -2.04
N ALA A 89 12.56 -18.49 -2.15
CA ALA A 89 13.75 -18.74 -2.97
C ALA A 89 14.68 -19.82 -2.40
N THR A 90 14.82 -19.93 -1.07
CA THR A 90 15.72 -20.90 -0.43
C THR A 90 15.06 -22.24 -0.19
N ASP A 91 13.82 -22.23 0.31
CA ASP A 91 13.16 -23.42 0.86
C ASP A 91 12.08 -23.95 -0.09
N GLY A 92 11.68 -23.16 -1.09
CA GLY A 92 10.57 -23.49 -2.00
C GLY A 92 9.21 -23.46 -1.32
N LYS A 93 9.12 -22.85 -0.13
CA LYS A 93 7.91 -22.79 0.70
C LYS A 93 8.02 -21.62 1.66
N ILE A 94 6.88 -21.04 2.00
CA ILE A 94 6.78 -19.91 2.94
C ILE A 94 6.13 -20.33 4.25
N SER A 95 6.46 -19.61 5.32
CA SER A 95 5.93 -19.84 6.67
C SER A 95 4.48 -19.35 6.87
N LEU A 96 3.95 -18.55 5.95
CA LEU A 96 2.58 -17.99 6.01
C LEU A 96 1.50 -18.95 5.53
N THR A 97 0.34 -18.92 6.18
CA THR A 97 -0.86 -19.59 5.65
C THR A 97 -1.56 -18.75 4.60
N ARG A 98 -2.37 -19.39 3.73
CA ARG A 98 -3.22 -18.71 2.75
C ARG A 98 -4.03 -17.57 3.37
N ARG A 99 -4.60 -17.80 4.55
CA ARG A 99 -5.42 -16.82 5.26
C ARG A 99 -4.59 -15.59 5.66
N ASP A 100 -3.35 -15.78 6.06
CA ASP A 100 -2.48 -14.70 6.50
C ASP A 100 -2.03 -13.85 5.31
N ILE A 101 -1.77 -14.48 4.15
CA ILE A 101 -1.51 -13.78 2.88
C ILE A 101 -2.71 -12.89 2.49
N PHE A 102 -3.94 -13.43 2.51
CA PHE A 102 -5.13 -12.64 2.18
C PHE A 102 -5.37 -11.49 3.16
N LYS A 103 -5.05 -11.65 4.45
CA LYS A 103 -5.14 -10.56 5.42
C LYS A 103 -4.14 -9.46 5.11
N LYS A 104 -2.88 -9.81 4.85
CA LYS A 104 -1.83 -8.84 4.49
C LYS A 104 -2.14 -8.12 3.17
N MET A 105 -2.63 -8.85 2.17
CA MET A 105 -3.08 -8.26 0.92
C MET A 105 -4.28 -7.33 1.11
N GLY A 106 -5.20 -7.65 2.02
CA GLY A 106 -6.29 -6.75 2.41
C GLY A 106 -5.80 -5.49 3.13
N GLN A 107 -4.80 -5.60 3.99
CA GLN A 107 -4.15 -4.44 4.64
C GLN A 107 -3.45 -3.55 3.62
N LEU A 108 -2.66 -4.13 2.70
CA LEU A 108 -2.06 -3.42 1.57
C LEU A 108 -3.13 -2.70 0.74
N TRP A 109 -4.26 -3.36 0.49
CA TRP A 109 -5.35 -2.76 -0.27
C TRP A 109 -6.01 -1.60 0.48
N LEU A 110 -6.17 -1.69 1.80
CA LEU A 110 -6.65 -0.58 2.62
C LEU A 110 -5.68 0.60 2.57
N GLN A 111 -4.37 0.36 2.71
CA GLN A 111 -3.35 1.41 2.57
C GLN A 111 -3.35 2.03 1.17
N LYS A 112 -3.39 1.22 0.11
CA LYS A 112 -3.48 1.70 -1.28
C LYS A 112 -4.76 2.51 -1.51
N ASN A 113 -5.87 2.08 -0.94
CA ASN A 113 -7.13 2.80 -1.03
C ASN A 113 -7.09 4.11 -0.23
N GLU A 114 -6.41 4.14 0.91
CA GLU A 114 -6.22 5.35 1.70
C GLU A 114 -5.33 6.37 0.99
N VAL A 115 -4.21 5.94 0.41
CA VAL A 115 -3.36 6.78 -0.45
C VAL A 115 -4.17 7.32 -1.64
N ASN A 116 -4.96 6.47 -2.30
CA ASN A 116 -5.77 6.88 -3.46
C ASN A 116 -6.97 7.77 -3.07
N LEU A 117 -7.65 7.54 -1.95
CA LEU A 117 -8.69 8.46 -1.46
C LEU A 117 -8.09 9.81 -1.08
N HIS A 118 -6.83 9.85 -0.64
CA HIS A 118 -6.12 11.11 -0.42
C HIS A 118 -5.49 11.68 -1.68
N SER A 119 -5.44 10.92 -2.79
CA SER A 119 -5.26 11.51 -4.12
C SER A 119 -6.48 12.37 -4.50
N ASP A 120 -7.68 12.13 -3.95
CA ASP A 120 -8.81 13.06 -4.10
C ASP A 120 -8.63 14.34 -3.24
N ILE A 121 -7.66 14.41 -2.31
CA ILE A 121 -7.21 15.70 -1.73
C ILE A 121 -6.44 16.52 -2.78
N LEU A 122 -5.98 15.91 -3.88
CA LEU A 122 -5.41 16.64 -5.01
C LEU A 122 -6.49 17.28 -5.90
N ASP A 123 -7.78 16.97 -5.69
CA ASP A 123 -8.85 17.76 -6.28
C ASP A 123 -8.78 19.16 -5.68
N THR A 124 -8.84 20.15 -6.56
CA THR A 124 -8.71 21.56 -6.22
C THR A 124 -9.75 21.92 -5.15
N PRO A 125 -9.34 22.24 -3.89
CA PRO A 125 -10.28 22.61 -2.84
C PRO A 125 -11.18 23.77 -3.27
N GLU A 126 -12.40 23.85 -2.72
CA GLU A 126 -13.36 24.93 -3.02
C GLU A 126 -12.77 26.33 -2.80
N PHE A 127 -11.83 26.44 -1.86
CA PHE A 127 -11.00 27.62 -1.64
C PHE A 127 -10.37 28.17 -2.92
N PHE A 128 -9.85 27.33 -3.82
CA PHE A 128 -9.23 27.78 -5.07
C PHE A 128 -10.24 28.09 -6.17
N PHE A 129 -11.50 27.62 -6.06
CA PHE A 129 -12.57 28.08 -6.94
C PHE A 129 -12.94 29.53 -6.64
N GLU A 130 -12.96 29.91 -5.36
CA GLU A 130 -13.15 31.30 -4.94
C GLU A 130 -11.88 32.16 -5.22
N ASN A 131 -10.71 31.52 -5.20
CA ASN A 131 -9.40 32.20 -5.27
C ASN A 131 -8.50 31.67 -6.40
N PRO A 132 -8.93 31.74 -7.68
CA PRO A 132 -8.24 31.08 -8.80
C PRO A 132 -6.84 31.65 -9.09
N SER A 133 -6.55 32.88 -8.66
CA SER A 133 -5.23 33.51 -8.80
C SER A 133 -4.14 32.83 -7.98
N LEU A 134 -4.51 32.04 -6.95
CA LEU A 134 -3.58 31.34 -6.07
C LEU A 134 -3.26 29.92 -6.56
N LEU A 135 -4.01 29.40 -7.54
CA LEU A 135 -3.81 28.06 -8.07
C LEU A 135 -2.39 27.86 -8.65
N PRO A 136 -1.82 28.81 -9.45
CA PRO A 136 -0.46 28.66 -9.95
C PRO A 136 0.60 28.62 -8.85
N LEU A 137 0.37 29.31 -7.72
CA LEU A 137 1.28 29.27 -6.57
C LEU A 137 1.22 27.90 -5.88
N ASN A 138 0.01 27.36 -5.69
CA ASN A 138 -0.19 26.02 -5.13
C ASN A 138 0.42 24.94 -6.04
N GLU A 139 0.22 25.03 -7.36
CA GLU A 139 0.85 24.11 -8.31
C GLU A 139 2.38 24.22 -8.28
N ALA A 140 2.92 25.44 -8.17
CA ALA A 140 4.37 25.64 -8.09
C ALA A 140 4.99 25.03 -6.83
N ILE A 141 4.31 25.05 -5.67
CA ILE A 141 4.83 24.40 -4.46
C ILE A 141 4.69 22.87 -4.54
N ILE A 142 3.62 22.35 -5.12
CA ILE A 142 3.43 20.90 -5.36
C ILE A 142 4.50 20.36 -6.32
N GLU A 143 4.80 21.11 -7.38
CA GLU A 143 5.88 20.80 -8.32
C GLU A 143 7.25 20.92 -7.64
N TYR A 144 7.48 21.96 -6.86
CA TYR A 144 8.74 22.17 -6.12
C TYR A 144 9.06 21.02 -5.16
N LEU A 145 8.04 20.47 -4.49
CA LEU A 145 8.16 19.36 -3.53
C LEU A 145 8.10 17.98 -4.21
N ASP A 146 8.07 17.93 -5.54
CA ASP A 146 8.00 16.71 -6.36
C ASP A 146 6.85 15.76 -5.95
N VAL A 147 5.76 16.29 -5.38
CA VAL A 147 4.69 15.48 -4.76
C VAL A 147 4.12 14.46 -5.74
N LYS A 148 3.92 14.86 -7.00
CA LYS A 148 3.40 13.97 -8.06
C LYS A 148 4.37 12.83 -8.38
N GLN A 149 5.65 13.13 -8.55
CA GLN A 149 6.67 12.11 -8.85
C GLN A 149 6.85 11.15 -7.67
N ARG A 150 6.87 11.68 -6.44
CA ARG A 150 6.95 10.87 -5.22
C ARG A 150 5.75 9.92 -5.09
N LEU A 151 4.53 10.42 -5.37
CA LEU A 151 3.32 9.60 -5.40
C LEU A 151 3.37 8.48 -6.45
N GLU A 152 3.92 8.75 -7.64
CA GLU A 152 4.11 7.71 -8.67
C GLU A 152 5.08 6.62 -8.21
N VAL A 153 6.20 7.00 -7.59
CA VAL A 153 7.17 6.05 -7.03
C VAL A 153 6.53 5.23 -5.91
N LEU A 154 5.75 5.86 -5.03
CA LEU A 154 5.05 5.19 -3.94
C LEU A 154 4.07 4.14 -4.45
N ASN A 155 3.27 4.49 -5.46
CA ASN A 155 2.36 3.56 -6.12
C ASN A 155 3.10 2.39 -6.77
N SER A 156 4.24 2.65 -7.42
CA SER A 156 5.06 1.59 -7.99
C SER A 156 5.62 0.64 -6.93
N ARG A 157 6.03 1.15 -5.75
CA ARG A 157 6.47 0.29 -4.63
C ARG A 157 5.34 -0.60 -4.13
N LEU A 158 4.14 -0.04 -3.95
CA LEU A 158 2.94 -0.81 -3.57
C LEU A 158 2.62 -1.91 -4.58
N ASP A 159 2.73 -1.62 -5.88
CA ASP A 159 2.47 -2.60 -6.93
C ASP A 159 3.47 -3.76 -6.88
N VAL A 160 4.75 -3.50 -6.65
CA VAL A 160 5.78 -4.55 -6.46
C VAL A 160 5.45 -5.45 -5.26
N VAL A 161 5.02 -4.86 -4.13
CA VAL A 161 4.60 -5.64 -2.94
C VAL A 161 3.32 -6.45 -3.24
N GLY A 162 2.38 -5.88 -3.98
CA GLY A 162 1.18 -6.58 -4.44
C GLY A 162 1.50 -7.77 -5.34
N ASP A 163 2.38 -7.60 -6.31
CA ASP A 163 2.84 -8.65 -7.22
C ASP A 163 3.56 -9.78 -6.48
N MET A 164 4.39 -9.44 -5.49
CA MET A 164 4.99 -10.41 -4.59
C MET A 164 3.92 -11.25 -3.89
N PHE A 165 2.91 -10.63 -3.26
CA PHE A 165 1.83 -11.37 -2.61
C PHE A 165 1.01 -12.24 -3.57
N ASN A 166 0.83 -11.81 -4.82
CA ASN A 166 0.19 -12.63 -5.86
C ASN A 166 1.00 -13.91 -6.12
N ILE A 167 2.32 -13.81 -6.30
CA ILE A 167 3.21 -14.97 -6.48
C ILE A 167 3.14 -15.90 -5.27
N LEU A 168 3.17 -15.35 -4.05
CA LEU A 168 3.06 -16.16 -2.83
C LEU A 168 1.73 -16.92 -2.75
N ASN A 169 0.62 -16.29 -3.17
CA ASN A 169 -0.69 -16.91 -3.19
C ASN A 169 -0.81 -18.03 -4.24
N GLU A 170 -0.17 -17.88 -5.41
CA GLU A 170 -0.09 -18.93 -6.43
C GLU A 170 0.66 -20.16 -5.92
N GLU A 171 1.78 -19.99 -5.21
CA GLU A 171 2.53 -21.11 -4.62
C GLU A 171 1.70 -21.87 -3.59
N VAL A 172 0.98 -21.16 -2.71
CA VAL A 172 0.10 -21.81 -1.74
C VAL A 172 -1.05 -22.58 -2.42
N HIS A 173 -1.47 -22.17 -3.62
CA HIS A 173 -2.44 -22.92 -4.43
C HIS A 173 -1.89 -24.26 -4.93
N SER A 174 -0.66 -24.25 -5.44
CA SER A 174 0.06 -25.45 -5.94
C SER A 174 0.11 -26.57 -4.88
N GLN A 175 0.38 -26.23 -3.62
CA GLN A 175 0.43 -27.23 -2.54
C GLN A 175 -0.91 -27.94 -2.27
N HIS A 176 -2.04 -27.31 -2.60
CA HIS A 176 -3.36 -27.93 -2.42
C HIS A 176 -3.68 -28.91 -3.56
N GLU A 177 -3.28 -28.58 -4.78
CA GLU A 177 -3.46 -29.46 -5.95
C GLU A 177 -2.67 -30.77 -5.78
N THR A 178 -1.43 -30.70 -5.28
CA THR A 178 -0.62 -31.90 -5.00
C THR A 178 -1.30 -32.83 -3.98
N ARG A 179 -1.98 -32.28 -2.97
CA ARG A 179 -2.70 -33.10 -1.96
C ARG A 179 -3.89 -33.83 -2.57
N LEU A 180 -4.62 -33.17 -3.46
CA LEU A 180 -5.75 -33.79 -4.16
C LEU A 180 -5.27 -34.95 -5.04
N GLU A 181 -4.13 -34.76 -5.73
CA GLU A 181 -3.53 -35.81 -6.56
C GLU A 181 -3.20 -37.07 -5.76
N TRP A 182 -2.56 -36.93 -4.59
CA TRP A 182 -2.26 -38.06 -3.71
C TRP A 182 -3.51 -38.80 -3.22
N ILE A 183 -4.60 -38.09 -2.94
CA ILE A 183 -5.88 -38.71 -2.55
C ILE A 183 -6.44 -39.55 -3.71
N VAL A 184 -6.39 -39.03 -4.94
CA VAL A 184 -6.85 -39.75 -6.14
C VAL A 184 -6.01 -41.00 -6.39
N ILE A 185 -4.68 -40.91 -6.28
CA ILE A 185 -3.77 -42.07 -6.42
C ILE A 185 -4.08 -43.12 -5.35
N ALA A 186 -4.25 -42.71 -4.09
CA ALA A 186 -4.58 -43.63 -3.00
C ALA A 186 -5.92 -44.34 -3.24
N LEU A 187 -6.94 -43.61 -3.72
CA LEU A 187 -8.25 -44.18 -4.09
C LEU A 187 -8.12 -45.23 -5.21
N PHE A 188 -7.31 -44.95 -6.23
CA PHE A 188 -7.07 -45.88 -7.33
C PHE A 188 -6.39 -47.18 -6.84
N VAL A 189 -5.38 -47.06 -5.97
CA VAL A 189 -4.71 -48.22 -5.36
C VAL A 189 -5.69 -49.08 -4.55
N VAL A 190 -6.52 -48.45 -3.71
CA VAL A 190 -7.55 -49.17 -2.94
C VAL A 190 -8.51 -49.93 -3.87
N GLN A 191 -8.95 -49.30 -4.96
CA GLN A 191 -9.83 -49.92 -5.94
C GLN A 191 -9.19 -51.17 -6.58
N VAL A 192 -7.93 -51.07 -7.00
CA VAL A 192 -7.20 -52.21 -7.60
C VAL A 192 -7.04 -53.35 -6.59
N VAL A 193 -6.70 -53.04 -5.33
CA VAL A 193 -6.58 -54.06 -4.27
C VAL A 193 -7.91 -54.78 -4.03
N LEU A 194 -9.02 -54.05 -3.93
CA LEU A 194 -10.35 -54.65 -3.77
C LEU A 194 -10.71 -55.56 -4.95
N GLN A 195 -10.39 -55.15 -6.18
CA GLN A 195 -10.61 -55.97 -7.38
C GLN A 195 -9.77 -57.24 -7.37
N LEU A 196 -8.49 -57.17 -6.96
CA LEU A 196 -7.63 -58.35 -6.85
C LEU A 196 -8.14 -59.33 -5.79
N VAL A 197 -8.54 -58.83 -4.61
CA VAL A 197 -9.11 -59.67 -3.55
C VAL A 197 -10.39 -60.36 -4.04
N HIS A 198 -11.27 -59.62 -4.72
CA HIS A 198 -12.48 -60.17 -5.30
C HIS A 198 -12.20 -61.26 -6.35
N LEU A 199 -11.19 -61.05 -7.20
CA LEU A 199 -10.76 -62.03 -8.20
C LEU A 199 -10.25 -63.31 -7.54
N VAL A 200 -9.36 -63.19 -6.55
CA VAL A 200 -8.80 -64.35 -5.82
C VAL A 200 -9.91 -65.13 -5.13
N PHE A 201 -10.82 -64.44 -4.44
CA PHE A 201 -11.98 -65.06 -3.81
C PHE A 201 -12.88 -65.78 -4.83
N THR A 202 -13.15 -65.15 -5.97
CA THR A 202 -13.96 -65.75 -7.06
C THR A 202 -13.28 -66.97 -7.68
N THR A 203 -11.96 -66.97 -7.85
CA THR A 203 -11.21 -68.13 -8.34
C THR A 203 -11.22 -69.27 -7.31
N TYR A 204 -11.04 -68.94 -6.04
CA TYR A 204 -11.02 -69.93 -4.96
C TYR A 204 -12.38 -70.62 -4.81
N THR A 205 -13.46 -69.84 -4.82
CA THR A 205 -14.84 -70.36 -4.78
C THR A 205 -15.18 -71.17 -6.03
N ASN A 206 -14.78 -70.72 -7.22
CA ASN A 206 -14.98 -71.49 -8.46
C ASN A 206 -14.19 -72.81 -8.50
N PHE A 207 -12.99 -72.85 -7.92
CA PHE A 207 -12.20 -74.08 -7.81
C PHE A 207 -12.90 -75.11 -6.92
N TRP A 208 -13.39 -74.69 -5.75
CA TRP A 208 -14.15 -75.56 -4.83
C TRP A 208 -15.48 -76.04 -5.39
N ARG A 209 -16.08 -75.32 -6.34
CA ARG A 209 -17.32 -75.75 -7.01
C ARG A 209 -17.08 -76.80 -8.10
N LYS A 210 -15.84 -76.97 -8.57
CA LYS A 210 -15.47 -77.90 -9.65
C LYS A 210 -14.89 -79.23 -9.14
N VAL A 211 -14.55 -79.32 -7.85
CA VAL A 211 -14.13 -80.53 -7.14
C VAL A 211 -15.33 -81.15 -6.46
#